data_AF-A0A843SUZ5-F1
#
_entry.id   AF-A0A843SUZ5-F1
#
_cell.length_a   1.000
_cell.length_b   1.000
_cell.length_c   1.000
_cell.angle_alpha   90.00
_cell.angle_beta   90.00
_cell.angle_gamma   90.00
#
_symmetry.space_group_name_H-M   'P 1'
#
loop_
_entity.id
_entity.type
_entity.pdbx_description
1 polymer ?
#
loop_
_entity_poly.entity_id
_entity_poly.type
_entity_poly.pdbx_seq_one_letter_code
_entity_poly.pdbx_strand_id
1 'polypeptide(L)'
;MLSTRLRNDHTNSQACWWRPSLCVSDAAVLSLAESVTEWPNRIYMGIGTHEGRTECRDDNAVGDAVADVRRLEAIMESTRRPPEIDVVVEPCGLHSERYWAGRLSRALTFLFGTPK
;
A
#
# COMPACT_ATOMS: atom_id res chain seq x y z
N MET A 1 14.33 21.81 -1.39
CA MET A 1 13.11 22.08 -0.58
C MET A 1 11.91 21.98 -1.53
N LEU A 2 11.41 20.77 -1.76
CA LEU A 2 10.30 20.50 -2.69
C LEU A 2 9.12 19.98 -1.87
N SER A 3 8.16 20.87 -1.63
CA SER A 3 6.88 20.58 -0.99
C SER A 3 5.92 20.07 -2.06
N THR A 4 5.59 18.77 -2.03
CA THR A 4 4.53 18.23 -2.88
C THR A 4 3.20 18.40 -2.16
N ARG A 5 2.43 19.38 -2.62
CA ARG A 5 1.13 19.78 -2.11
C ARG A 5 0.07 18.86 -2.72
N LEU A 6 -0.58 18.03 -1.90
CA LEU A 6 -1.81 17.34 -2.28
C LEU A 6 -2.89 18.41 -2.47
N ARG A 7 -3.18 18.77 -3.73
CA ARG A 7 -4.34 19.60 -4.07
C ARG A 7 -5.31 18.82 -4.95
N ASN A 8 -6.56 19.00 -4.57
CA ASN A 8 -7.78 18.36 -5.01
C ASN A 8 -8.17 18.82 -6.43
N ASP A 9 -8.44 17.88 -7.33
CA ASP A 9 -9.27 18.08 -8.52
C ASP A 9 -10.19 16.85 -8.68
N HIS A 10 -11.49 17.12 -8.85
CA HIS A 10 -12.62 16.17 -8.75
C HIS A 10 -12.73 15.19 -9.94
N THR A 11 -11.66 14.54 -10.34
CA THR A 11 -11.67 13.55 -11.43
C THR A 11 -10.85 12.33 -11.07
N ASN A 12 -11.53 11.21 -10.74
CA ASN A 12 -10.96 9.86 -10.64
C ASN A 12 -9.57 9.78 -9.98
N SER A 13 -9.49 10.16 -8.71
CA SER A 13 -8.27 9.99 -7.91
C SER A 13 -8.08 8.51 -7.59
N GLN A 14 -7.40 7.79 -8.47
CA GLN A 14 -6.85 6.46 -8.20
C GLN A 14 -5.39 6.64 -7.81
N ALA A 15 -4.99 6.07 -6.67
CA ALA A 15 -3.62 6.16 -6.20
C ALA A 15 -2.99 4.77 -6.22
N CYS A 16 -2.00 4.57 -7.09
CA CYS A 16 -1.28 3.31 -7.23
C CYS A 16 0.05 3.41 -6.49
N TRP A 17 0.10 2.89 -5.27
CA TRP A 17 1.29 2.93 -4.42
C TRP A 17 2.08 1.64 -4.61
N TRP A 18 2.92 1.59 -5.65
CA TRP A 18 3.85 0.49 -5.92
C TRP A 18 4.87 0.26 -4.78
N ARG A 19 4.98 1.26 -3.91
CA ARG A 19 5.65 1.22 -2.62
C ARG A 19 4.85 2.14 -1.70
N PRO A 20 4.11 1.66 -0.69
CA PRO A 20 3.97 2.48 0.48
C PRO A 20 5.37 2.46 1.09
N SER A 21 6.14 3.49 0.79
CA SER A 21 7.34 3.79 1.55
C SER A 21 6.94 4.26 2.96
N LEU A 22 6.28 3.38 3.71
CA LEU A 22 5.95 3.51 5.12
C LEU A 22 7.23 3.68 5.96
N CYS A 23 8.35 3.15 5.46
CA CYS A 23 9.69 3.32 6.04
C CYS A 23 10.44 4.58 5.58
N VAL A 24 9.88 5.41 4.68
CA VAL A 24 10.48 6.72 4.38
C VAL A 24 9.91 7.71 5.39
N SER A 25 10.71 7.99 6.43
CA SER A 25 10.46 8.93 7.53
C SER A 25 9.68 8.38 8.74
N ASP A 26 10.24 7.41 9.50
CA ASP A 26 9.80 7.08 10.88
C ASP A 26 8.27 7.10 11.11
N ALA A 27 7.50 6.29 10.39
CA ALA A 27 6.04 6.23 10.53
C ALA A 27 5.28 7.57 10.25
N ALA A 28 5.92 8.59 9.68
CA ALA A 28 5.27 9.86 9.33
C ALA A 28 4.12 9.67 8.33
N VAL A 29 4.17 8.61 7.51
CA VAL A 29 3.06 8.24 6.62
C VAL A 29 1.85 7.73 7.42
N LEU A 30 2.05 7.03 8.54
CA LEU A 30 0.96 6.61 9.43
C LEU A 30 0.37 7.82 10.17
N SER A 31 1.21 8.70 10.69
CA SER A 31 0.74 9.95 11.32
C SER A 31 0.04 10.88 10.33
N LEU A 32 0.48 10.91 9.07
CA LEU A 32 -0.19 11.66 8.02
C LEU A 32 -1.53 11.00 7.64
N ALA A 33 -1.58 9.68 7.55
CA ALA A 33 -2.81 8.92 7.27
C ALA A 33 -3.92 9.20 8.30
N GLU A 34 -3.56 9.34 9.58
CA GLU A 34 -4.51 9.73 10.64
C GLU A 34 -5.13 11.12 10.40
N SER A 35 -4.44 12.01 9.69
CA SER A 35 -4.92 13.36 9.36
C SER A 35 -5.65 13.47 8.02
N VAL A 36 -5.69 12.40 7.23
CA VAL A 36 -6.36 12.38 5.91
C VAL A 36 -7.87 12.39 6.11
N THR A 37 -8.52 13.43 5.56
CA THR A 37 -9.97 13.62 5.68
C THR A 37 -10.77 12.96 4.57
N GLU A 38 -10.15 12.73 3.40
CA GLU A 38 -10.75 12.08 2.24
C GLU A 38 -9.78 11.08 1.61
N TRP A 39 -10.21 9.83 1.48
CA TRP A 39 -9.45 8.76 0.83
C TRP A 39 -9.87 8.58 -0.65
N PRO A 40 -8.94 8.17 -1.53
CA PRO A 40 -9.28 7.65 -2.87
C PRO A 40 -10.34 6.55 -2.82
N ASN A 41 -11.21 6.43 -3.83
CA ASN A 41 -12.27 5.40 -3.81
C ASN A 41 -11.73 3.96 -3.78
N ARG A 42 -10.53 3.72 -4.32
CA ARG A 42 -9.88 2.40 -4.39
C ARG A 42 -8.40 2.52 -4.02
N ILE A 43 -7.93 1.65 -3.14
CA ILE A 43 -6.54 1.61 -2.67
C ILE A 43 -6.03 0.16 -2.70
N TYR A 44 -4.93 -0.06 -3.41
CA TYR A 44 -4.23 -1.35 -3.43
C TYR A 44 -2.94 -1.26 -2.61
N MET A 45 -2.72 -2.23 -1.71
CA MET A 45 -1.49 -2.34 -0.93
C MET A 45 -0.91 -3.76 -1.06
N GLY A 46 0.20 -3.89 -1.80
CA GLY A 46 0.90 -5.16 -1.96
C GLY A 46 2.21 -5.18 -1.18
N ILE A 47 2.42 -6.19 -0.34
CA ILE A 47 3.61 -6.31 0.51
C ILE A 47 4.11 -7.77 0.56
N GLY A 48 5.42 -7.96 0.61
CA GLY A 48 6.02 -9.28 0.84
C GLY A 48 6.23 -9.57 2.32
N THR A 49 6.13 -10.84 2.73
CA THR A 49 6.42 -11.21 4.13
C THR A 49 7.90 -10.98 4.51
N HIS A 50 8.78 -10.97 3.50
CA HIS A 50 10.22 -10.78 3.63
C HIS A 50 10.71 -9.44 3.04
N GLU A 51 9.84 -8.44 2.99
CA GLU A 51 10.21 -7.10 2.55
C GLU A 51 11.38 -6.57 3.41
N GLY A 52 12.48 -6.15 2.78
CA GLY A 52 13.69 -5.71 3.48
C GLY A 52 14.67 -6.83 3.88
N ARG A 53 14.36 -8.10 3.58
CA ARG A 53 15.30 -9.22 3.71
C ARG A 53 15.95 -9.56 2.35
N THR A 54 17.08 -10.26 2.41
CA THR A 54 17.82 -10.71 1.22
C THR A 54 17.37 -12.07 0.70
N GLU A 55 16.71 -12.88 1.53
CA GLU A 55 16.32 -14.25 1.21
C GLU A 55 15.08 -14.71 1.99
N CYS A 56 14.31 -15.64 1.40
CA CYS A 56 13.23 -16.34 2.09
C CYS A 56 13.77 -17.63 2.71
N ARG A 57 14.25 -17.54 3.95
CA ARG A 57 14.70 -18.71 4.73
C ARG A 57 13.82 -19.01 5.94
N ASP A 58 12.98 -18.06 6.33
CA ASP A 58 12.11 -18.16 7.50
C ASP A 58 10.67 -17.95 7.04
N ASP A 59 9.99 -19.04 6.71
CA ASP A 59 8.62 -19.01 6.18
C ASP A 59 7.62 -18.31 7.13
N ASN A 60 7.98 -18.14 8.41
CA ASN A 60 7.18 -17.45 9.43
C ASN A 60 7.55 -15.97 9.63
N ALA A 61 8.50 -15.44 8.85
CA ALA A 61 8.85 -14.04 8.92
C ALA A 61 7.66 -13.19 8.47
N VAL A 62 6.92 -12.61 9.41
CA VAL A 62 6.02 -11.49 9.16
C VAL A 62 6.81 -10.24 9.53
N GLY A 63 7.48 -9.63 8.55
CA GLY A 63 8.24 -8.40 8.79
C GLY A 63 7.36 -7.25 9.27
N ASP A 64 7.95 -6.28 9.96
CA ASP A 64 7.28 -5.06 10.47
C ASP A 64 6.47 -4.34 9.37
N ALA A 65 6.92 -4.42 8.12
CA ALA A 65 6.23 -3.85 6.97
C ALA A 65 4.82 -4.43 6.73
N VAL A 66 4.59 -5.71 7.03
CA VAL A 66 3.25 -6.32 6.93
C VAL A 66 2.36 -5.76 8.04
N ALA A 67 2.90 -5.63 9.26
CA ALA A 67 2.17 -5.06 10.39
C ALA A 67 1.79 -3.59 10.12
N ASP A 68 2.69 -2.81 9.54
CA ASP A 68 2.43 -1.42 9.16
C ASP A 68 1.33 -1.29 8.09
N VAL A 69 1.33 -2.16 7.07
CA VAL A 69 0.27 -2.19 6.05
C VAL A 69 -1.08 -2.55 6.66
N ARG A 70 -1.12 -3.53 7.58
CA ARG A 70 -2.36 -3.91 8.29
C ARG A 70 -2.84 -2.82 9.22
N ARG A 71 -1.93 -2.10 9.87
CA ARG A 71 -2.28 -0.93 10.68
C ARG A 71 -2.87 0.19 9.82
N LEU A 72 -2.28 0.44 8.65
CA LEU A 72 -2.81 1.44 7.73
C LEU A 72 -4.19 1.05 7.18
N GLU A 73 -4.40 -0.22 6.83
CA GLU A 73 -5.72 -0.77 6.48
C GLU A 73 -6.76 -0.47 7.57
N ALA A 74 -6.46 -0.81 8.83
CA ALA A 74 -7.35 -0.54 9.96
C ALA A 74 -7.66 0.96 10.15
N ILE A 75 -6.67 1.84 9.96
CA ILE A 75 -6.88 3.30 10.02
C ILE A 75 -7.87 3.72 8.93
N MET A 76 -7.69 3.26 7.69
CA MET A 76 -8.57 3.61 6.57
C MET A 76 -10.00 3.08 6.75
N GLU A 77 -10.14 1.85 7.22
CA GLU A 77 -11.44 1.22 7.52
C GLU A 77 -12.19 1.95 8.64
N SER A 78 -11.47 2.56 9.59
CA SER A 78 -12.08 3.30 10.71
C SER A 78 -12.64 4.68 10.30
N THR A 79 -12.38 5.13 9.07
CA THR A 79 -12.85 6.44 8.62
C THR A 79 -14.34 6.44 8.28
N ARG A 80 -14.98 7.62 8.32
CA ARG A 80 -16.42 7.77 8.05
C ARG A 80 -16.81 7.34 6.62
N ARG A 81 -15.88 7.42 5.67
CA ARG A 81 -16.04 7.04 4.28
C ARG A 81 -14.88 6.14 3.88
N PRO A 82 -14.91 4.85 4.29
CA PRO A 82 -13.80 3.95 4.02
C PRO A 82 -13.69 3.70 2.52
N PRO A 83 -12.46 3.67 1.97
CA PRO A 83 -12.24 3.32 0.58
C PRO A 83 -12.44 1.81 0.34
N GLU A 84 -12.61 1.38 -0.91
CA GLU A 84 -12.41 -0.03 -1.25
C GLU A 84 -10.91 -0.33 -1.15
N ILE A 85 -10.53 -1.34 -0.36
CA ILE A 85 -9.13 -1.68 -0.09
C ILE A 85 -8.86 -3.12 -0.55
N ASP A 86 -7.76 -3.34 -1.27
CA ASP A 86 -7.21 -4.67 -1.55
C ASP A 86 -5.79 -4.78 -0.99
N VAL A 87 -5.64 -5.56 0.09
CA VAL A 87 -4.35 -5.86 0.70
C VAL A 87 -3.88 -7.25 0.31
N VAL A 88 -2.72 -7.30 -0.34
CA VAL A 88 -2.08 -8.54 -0.77
C VAL A 88 -0.77 -8.74 -0.03
N VAL A 89 -0.72 -9.78 0.78
CA VAL A 89 0.51 -10.23 1.47
C VAL A 89 1.04 -11.44 0.71
N GLU A 90 2.20 -11.27 0.06
CA GLU A 90 2.85 -12.35 -0.70
C GLU A 90 3.85 -13.11 0.18
N PRO A 91 3.63 -14.41 0.43
CA PRO A 91 4.60 -15.25 1.13
C PRO A 91 5.96 -15.25 0.43
N CYS A 92 7.04 -15.23 1.20
CA CYS A 92 8.40 -15.11 0.68
C CYS A 92 8.68 -13.88 -0.19
N GLY A 93 7.77 -12.90 -0.25
CA GLY A 93 7.95 -11.71 -1.07
C GLY A 93 9.15 -10.90 -0.56
N LEU A 94 10.19 -10.79 -1.39
CA LEU A 94 11.37 -9.95 -1.14
C LEU A 94 11.21 -8.57 -1.78
N HIS A 95 12.08 -7.64 -1.39
CA HIS A 95 12.20 -6.30 -2.00
C HIS A 95 12.82 -6.38 -3.40
N SER A 96 12.06 -6.92 -4.37
CA SER A 96 12.52 -7.09 -5.75
C SER A 96 11.40 -6.92 -6.75
N GLU A 97 11.78 -6.49 -7.95
CA GLU A 97 10.87 -6.29 -9.08
C GLU A 97 10.06 -7.55 -9.43
N ARG A 98 10.64 -8.74 -9.28
CA ARG A 98 9.95 -10.02 -9.54
C ARG A 98 8.66 -10.14 -8.74
N TYR A 99 8.70 -9.85 -7.43
CA TYR A 99 7.53 -9.95 -6.55
C TYR A 99 6.55 -8.80 -6.80
N TRP A 100 7.03 -7.61 -7.12
CA TRP A 100 6.16 -6.49 -7.49
C TRP A 100 5.41 -6.75 -8.81
N ALA A 101 6.12 -7.25 -9.82
CA ALA A 101 5.55 -7.61 -11.11
C ALA A 101 4.51 -8.72 -10.99
N GLY A 102 4.72 -9.70 -10.09
CA GLY A 102 3.73 -10.74 -9.79
C GLY A 102 2.39 -10.18 -9.30
N ARG A 103 2.41 -9.03 -8.61
CA ARG A 103 1.24 -8.36 -8.04
C ARG A 103 0.63 -7.28 -8.96
N LEU A 104 1.37 -6.83 -9.97
CA LEU A 104 1.00 -5.72 -10.87
C LEU A 104 -0.33 -5.96 -11.60
N SER A 105 -0.54 -7.14 -12.17
CA SER A 105 -1.76 -7.45 -12.92
C SER A 105 -3.02 -7.35 -12.04
N ARG A 106 -2.93 -7.84 -10.80
CA ARG A 106 -4.01 -7.74 -9.80
C ARG A 106 -4.26 -6.29 -9.41
N ALA A 107 -3.20 -5.54 -9.11
CA ALA A 107 -3.32 -4.12 -8.75
C ALA A 107 -4.03 -3.33 -9.85
N LEU A 108 -3.66 -3.54 -11.12
CA LEU A 108 -4.31 -2.88 -12.26
C LEU A 108 -5.78 -3.28 -12.39
N THR A 109 -6.09 -4.57 -12.25
CA THR A 109 -7.47 -5.06 -12.33
C THR A 109 -8.34 -4.49 -11.21
N PHE A 110 -7.80 -4.37 -10.00
CA PHE A 110 -8.51 -3.80 -8.87
C PHE A 110 -8.79 -2.31 -9.06
N LEU A 111 -7.75 -1.54 -9.45
CA LEU A 111 -7.83 -0.09 -9.59
C LEU A 111 -8.68 0.34 -10.80
N PHE A 112 -8.47 -0.29 -11.96
CA PHE A 112 -9.04 0.15 -13.23
C PHE A 112 -10.15 -0.76 -13.76
N GLY A 113 -10.39 -1.92 -13.13
CA GLY A 113 -11.26 -2.96 -13.65
C GLY A 113 -10.55 -3.86 -14.68
N THR A 114 -11.25 -4.90 -15.13
CA THR A 114 -10.75 -5.78 -16.20
C THR A 114 -10.80 -5.04 -17.53
N PRO A 115 -9.73 -5.07 -18.36
CA PRO A 115 -9.80 -4.60 -19.74
C PRO A 115 -10.96 -5.30 -20.45
N LYS A 116 -11.79 -4.52 -21.17
CA LYS A 116 -12.85 -5.08 -22.03
C LYS A 116 -12.27 -5.71 -23.27
#